data_AF-A0A1I2BHP1-F1
#
_entry.id   AF-A0A1I2BHP1-F1
#
_cell.length_a   1.000
_cell.length_b   1.000
_cell.length_c   1.000
_cell.angle_alpha   90.00
_cell.angle_beta   90.00
_cell.angle_gamma   90.00
#
_symmetry.space_group_name_H-M   'P 1'
#
loop_
_entity.id
_entity.type
_entity.pdbx_description
1 polymer ?
#
loop_
_entity_poly.entity_id
_entity_poly.type
_entity_poly.pdbx_seq_one_letter_code
_entity_poly.pdbx_strand_id
1 'polypeptide(L)'
;MPGRDLAFLTAIPDPEGVIDGLIAAVAPEEWDTLNTREAFYDRHDVSQATRASRDSAPGPGAVALYAVPESRSMAPHDAAPVLLSYLDVVAQGYLDVFGESGLDRFLETTDGWEVPFLDDRAEPLYPRAQPLAPDTRDRVDAALAARGRVPRRP
;
A
#
# COMPACT_ATOMS: atom_id res chain seq x y z
N MET A 1 6.43 10.77 -11.03
CA MET A 1 6.21 12.09 -11.63
C MET A 1 6.92 13.13 -10.76
N PRO A 2 8.02 13.75 -11.19
CA PRO A 2 8.63 14.84 -10.43
C PRO A 2 7.64 16.01 -10.31
N GLY A 3 7.39 16.51 -9.10
CA GLY A 3 6.67 17.78 -8.87
C GLY A 3 5.21 17.71 -8.41
N ARG A 4 4.68 16.56 -7.98
CA ARG A 4 3.39 16.50 -7.27
C ARG A 4 3.59 15.89 -5.88
N ASP A 5 3.14 16.61 -4.86
CA ASP A 5 2.91 16.03 -3.54
C ASP A 5 1.77 15.02 -3.69
N LEU A 6 2.07 13.73 -3.54
CA LEU A 6 1.10 12.65 -3.63
C LEU A 6 1.13 11.86 -2.33
N ALA A 7 -0.02 11.36 -1.91
CA ALA A 7 -0.13 10.46 -0.78
C ALA A 7 0.02 9.00 -1.22
N PHE A 8 0.68 8.20 -0.38
CA PHE A 8 0.92 6.77 -0.58
C PHE A 8 0.84 6.04 0.77
N LEU A 9 0.67 4.71 0.73
CA LEU A 9 0.51 3.90 1.93
C LEU A 9 1.81 3.81 2.72
N THR A 10 1.68 3.80 4.04
CA THR A 10 2.74 3.48 5.00
C THR A 10 2.16 2.68 6.15
N ALA A 11 2.98 1.85 6.79
CA ALA A 11 2.64 1.21 8.04
C ALA A 11 2.95 2.15 9.22
N ILE A 12 2.16 2.03 10.29
CA ILE A 12 2.41 2.69 11.58
C ILE A 12 2.44 1.62 12.69
N PRO A 13 3.13 1.85 13.82
CA PRO A 13 3.10 0.94 14.95
C PRO A 13 1.69 0.83 15.55
N ASP A 14 1.16 -0.39 15.60
CA ASP A 14 -0.10 -0.72 16.25
C ASP A 14 0.03 -2.13 16.89
N PRO A 15 -0.14 -2.28 18.22
CA PRO A 15 -0.02 -3.56 18.90
C PRO A 15 -1.13 -4.57 18.53
N GLU A 16 -2.29 -4.10 18.07
CA GLU A 16 -3.44 -4.96 17.69
C GLU A 16 -3.59 -5.07 16.16
N GLY A 17 -3.01 -4.13 15.43
CA GLY A 17 -3.02 -4.09 13.97
C GLY A 17 -2.38 -5.30 13.31
N VAL A 18 -3.02 -5.78 12.25
CA VAL A 18 -2.51 -6.85 11.40
C VAL A 18 -2.67 -6.45 9.94
N ILE A 19 -1.60 -6.63 9.17
CA ILE A 19 -1.55 -6.35 7.74
C ILE A 19 -1.23 -7.67 7.04
N ASP A 20 -2.06 -8.07 6.07
CA ASP A 20 -1.67 -9.15 5.16
C ASP A 20 -0.61 -8.64 4.19
N GLY A 21 0.40 -9.45 3.91
CA GLY A 21 1.47 -9.05 3.02
C GLY A 21 2.24 -10.22 2.46
N LEU A 22 3.10 -9.93 1.50
CA LEU A 22 4.03 -10.87 0.91
C LEU A 22 5.45 -10.62 1.43
N ILE A 23 6.19 -11.70 1.65
CA ILE A 23 7.62 -11.64 1.94
C ILE A 23 8.36 -11.91 0.63
N ALA A 24 9.07 -10.91 0.12
CA ALA A 24 9.98 -11.08 -1.01
C ALA A 24 11.35 -11.53 -0.50
N ALA A 25 11.86 -12.63 -1.03
CA ALA A 25 13.24 -13.05 -0.75
C ALA A 25 14.23 -12.07 -1.39
N VAL A 26 15.23 -11.66 -0.62
CA VAL A 26 16.30 -10.75 -1.05
C VAL A 26 17.62 -11.48 -0.86
N ALA A 27 18.44 -11.58 -1.90
CA ALA A 27 19.75 -12.21 -1.76
C ALA A 27 20.64 -11.37 -0.82
N PRO A 28 21.54 -11.98 -0.02
CA PRO A 28 22.41 -11.25 0.90
C PRO A 28 23.12 -10.04 0.29
N GLU A 29 23.57 -10.15 -0.96
CA GLU A 29 24.28 -9.13 -1.73
C GLU A 29 23.39 -7.99 -2.26
N GLU A 30 22.06 -8.16 -2.28
CA GLU A 30 21.11 -7.18 -2.82
C GLU A 30 20.62 -6.19 -1.77
N TRP A 31 20.88 -6.45 -0.48
CA TRP A 31 20.38 -5.64 0.63
C TRP A 31 20.84 -4.18 0.58
N ASP A 32 22.09 -3.91 0.22
CA ASP A 32 22.60 -2.53 0.13
C ASP A 32 21.96 -1.76 -1.03
N THR A 33 21.70 -2.45 -2.15
CA THR A 33 20.97 -1.88 -3.29
C THR A 33 19.53 -1.56 -2.90
N LEU A 34 18.86 -2.48 -2.18
CA LEU A 34 17.51 -2.26 -1.67
C LEU A 34 17.46 -1.10 -0.68
N ASN A 35 18.37 -1.05 0.30
CA ASN A 35 18.46 0.05 1.27
C ASN A 35 18.65 1.40 0.59
N THR A 36 19.48 1.46 -0.46
CA THR A 36 19.73 2.69 -1.22
C THR A 36 18.46 3.15 -1.95
N ARG A 37 17.71 2.21 -2.54
CA ARG A 37 16.44 2.51 -3.21
C ARG A 37 15.38 3.00 -2.23
N GLU A 38 15.34 2.42 -1.04
CA GLU A 38 14.35 2.72 0.00
C GLU A 38 14.83 3.75 1.04
N ALA A 39 15.87 4.54 0.74
CA ALA A 39 16.51 5.46 1.70
C ALA A 39 15.58 6.55 2.27
N PHE A 40 14.39 6.74 1.68
CA PHE A 40 13.36 7.65 2.20
C PHE A 40 12.56 7.07 3.38
N TYR A 41 12.65 5.76 3.60
CA TYR A 41 11.93 5.00 4.62
C TYR A 41 12.84 4.58 5.77
N ASP A 42 12.27 4.41 6.97
CA ASP A 42 12.93 3.72 8.07
C ASP A 42 12.77 2.20 7.90
N ARG A 43 13.85 1.46 8.16
CA ARG A 43 13.85 -0.01 8.13
C ARG A 43 13.55 -0.56 9.51
N HIS A 44 12.50 -1.36 9.61
CA HIS A 44 12.08 -2.03 10.83
C HIS A 44 12.30 -3.54 10.72
N ASP A 45 12.94 -4.14 11.72
CA ASP A 45 12.99 -5.60 11.86
C ASP A 45 11.64 -6.08 12.41
N VAL A 46 10.93 -6.87 11.59
CA VAL A 46 9.61 -7.43 11.92
C VAL A 46 9.64 -8.95 11.99
N SER A 47 10.83 -9.54 12.09
CA SER A 47 11.03 -11.01 12.06
C SER A 47 10.20 -11.72 13.12
N GLN A 48 10.10 -11.16 14.32
CA GLN A 48 9.32 -11.73 15.43
C GLN A 48 7.82 -11.40 15.37
N ALA A 49 7.44 -10.35 14.63
CA ALA A 49 6.04 -9.96 14.44
C ALA A 49 5.39 -10.66 13.23
N THR A 50 6.20 -11.26 12.37
CA THR A 50 5.73 -11.87 11.12
C THR A 50 5.17 -13.27 11.35
N ARG A 51 3.89 -13.47 11.03
CA ARG A 51 3.23 -14.78 11.06
C ARG A 51 3.24 -15.36 9.64
N ALA A 52 4.31 -16.06 9.26
CA ALA A 52 4.35 -16.72 7.95
C ALA A 52 3.36 -17.90 7.90
N SER A 53 2.62 -18.02 6.78
CA SER A 53 1.85 -19.23 6.50
C SER A 53 2.79 -20.44 6.43
N ARG A 54 2.36 -21.54 7.06
CA ARG A 54 3.12 -22.78 7.30
C ARG A 54 3.68 -23.47 6.04
N ASP A 55 3.24 -23.06 4.86
CA ASP A 55 3.60 -23.63 3.56
C ASP A 55 4.79 -22.94 2.87
N SER A 56 5.36 -21.89 3.49
CA SER A 56 6.62 -21.30 3.02
C SER A 56 7.81 -22.11 3.57
N ALA A 57 8.89 -22.22 2.79
CA ALA A 57 10.14 -22.92 3.09
C ALA A 57 10.77 -22.52 4.46
N PRO A 58 11.91 -23.10 4.95
CA PRO A 58 12.33 -22.96 6.35
C PRO A 58 12.23 -21.50 6.80
N GLY A 59 11.56 -21.31 7.95
CA GLY A 59 10.87 -20.08 8.34
C GLY A 59 11.64 -18.80 8.00
N PRO A 60 10.92 -17.69 7.72
CA PRO A 60 11.55 -16.50 7.18
C PRO A 60 12.76 -16.14 8.03
N GLY A 61 13.89 -15.87 7.38
CA GLY A 61 15.07 -15.33 8.05
C GLY A 61 14.76 -13.93 8.60
N ALA A 62 15.74 -13.03 8.59
CA ALA A 62 15.45 -11.65 8.95
C ALA A 62 14.41 -11.05 7.97
N VAL A 63 13.29 -10.53 8.51
CA VAL A 63 12.25 -9.83 7.74
C VAL A 63 12.34 -8.34 8.04
N ALA A 64 12.40 -7.54 6.99
CA ALA A 64 12.42 -6.09 7.10
C ALA A 64 11.14 -5.48 6.50
N LEU A 65 10.59 -4.49 7.19
CA LEU A 65 9.54 -3.61 6.69
C LEU A 65 10.11 -2.20 6.52
N TYR A 66 9.80 -1.54 5.40
CA TYR A 66 10.15 -0.14 5.17
C TYR A 66 8.89 0.71 5.34
N ALA A 67 8.94 1.67 6.27
CA ALA A 67 7.82 2.55 6.57
C ALA A 67 8.28 4.02 6.56
N VAL A 68 7.37 4.94 6.23
CA VAL A 68 7.68 6.37 6.25
C VAL A 68 8.00 6.75 7.69
N PRO A 69 9.13 7.43 7.97
CA PRO A 69 9.47 7.86 9.31
C PRO A 69 8.35 8.71 9.89
N GLU A 70 7.96 8.50 11.15
CA GLU A 70 6.89 9.27 11.81
C GLU A 70 7.14 10.78 11.72
N SER A 71 8.40 11.20 11.88
CA SER A 71 8.84 12.60 11.73
C SER A 71 8.59 13.22 10.34
N ARG A 72 8.39 12.39 9.31
CA ARG A 72 8.09 12.78 7.93
C ARG A 72 6.67 12.39 7.50
N SER A 73 5.95 11.66 8.35
CA SER A 73 4.54 11.37 8.14
C SER A 73 3.77 12.67 8.32
N MET A 74 3.26 13.19 7.21
CA MET A 74 2.38 14.35 7.24
C MET A 74 0.94 13.85 7.41
N ALA A 75 0.17 14.56 8.25
CA ALA A 75 -1.26 14.33 8.30
C ALA A 75 -1.87 14.49 6.88
N PRO A 76 -2.95 13.74 6.57
CA PRO A 76 -3.73 13.93 5.36
C PRO A 76 -3.93 15.42 5.03
N HIS A 77 -3.47 15.86 3.87
CA HIS A 77 -3.54 17.25 3.45
C HIS A 77 -4.18 17.36 2.06
N ASP A 78 -5.03 18.37 1.87
CA ASP A 78 -5.84 18.56 0.67
C ASP A 78 -5.06 18.75 -0.64
N ALA A 79 -3.76 19.07 -0.54
CA ALA A 79 -2.87 19.25 -1.68
C ALA A 79 -2.18 17.96 -2.16
N ALA A 80 -2.28 16.86 -1.40
CA ALA A 80 -1.58 15.61 -1.71
C ALA A 80 -2.57 14.45 -1.94
N PRO A 81 -3.16 14.31 -3.14
CA PRO A 81 -4.13 13.26 -3.38
C PRO A 81 -3.49 11.88 -3.52
N VAL A 82 -4.27 10.86 -3.17
CA VAL A 82 -4.04 9.49 -3.61
C VAL A 82 -4.54 9.34 -5.04
N LEU A 83 -3.70 8.80 -5.92
CA LEU A 83 -4.09 8.46 -7.30
C LEU A 83 -4.92 7.18 -7.29
N LEU A 84 -6.07 7.18 -7.95
CA LEU A 84 -6.87 5.95 -8.05
C LEU A 84 -6.14 4.88 -8.87
N SER A 85 -5.35 5.24 -9.88
CA SER A 85 -4.51 4.28 -10.61
C SER A 85 -3.45 3.59 -9.74
N TYR A 86 -3.03 4.20 -8.63
CA TYR A 86 -2.15 3.58 -7.64
C TYR A 86 -2.94 2.67 -6.69
N LEU A 87 -4.05 3.18 -6.13
CA LEU A 87 -4.88 2.42 -5.21
C LEU A 87 -5.44 1.15 -5.87
N ASP A 88 -5.84 1.24 -7.14
CA ASP A 88 -6.31 0.12 -7.94
C ASP A 88 -5.26 -0.99 -8.03
N VAL A 89 -3.98 -0.67 -8.26
CA VAL A 89 -2.90 -1.67 -8.30
C VAL A 89 -2.73 -2.36 -6.95
N VAL A 90 -2.82 -1.62 -5.85
CA VAL A 90 -2.76 -2.20 -4.50
C VAL A 90 -3.95 -3.13 -4.28
N ALA A 91 -5.16 -2.68 -4.61
CA ALA A 91 -6.39 -3.44 -4.45
C ALA A 91 -6.36 -4.75 -5.26
N GLN A 92 -5.86 -4.69 -6.51
CA GLN A 92 -5.68 -5.88 -7.35
C GLN A 92 -4.68 -6.87 -6.73
N GLY A 93 -3.57 -6.38 -6.17
CA GLY A 93 -2.61 -7.25 -5.49
C GLY A 93 -3.21 -7.99 -4.30
N TYR A 94 -4.05 -7.32 -3.49
CA TYR A 94 -4.77 -7.97 -2.40
C TYR A 94 -5.78 -9.00 -2.92
N LEU A 95 -6.54 -8.65 -3.96
CA LEU A 95 -7.49 -9.57 -4.57
C LEU A 95 -6.82 -10.82 -5.14
N ASP A 96 -5.70 -10.66 -5.85
CA ASP A 96 -4.99 -11.76 -6.51
C ASP A 96 -4.37 -12.74 -5.52
N VAL A 97 -3.87 -12.23 -4.38
CA VAL A 97 -3.10 -13.02 -3.41
C VAL A 97 -3.98 -13.54 -2.28
N PHE A 98 -4.94 -12.74 -1.81
CA PHE A 98 -5.74 -13.00 -0.62
C PHE A 98 -7.25 -13.11 -0.91
N GLY A 99 -7.66 -12.96 -2.16
CA GLY A 99 -9.06 -12.99 -2.56
C GLY A 99 -9.85 -11.78 -2.08
N GLU A 100 -11.17 -11.85 -2.29
CA GLU A 100 -12.10 -10.78 -1.94
C GLU A 100 -12.02 -10.40 -0.45
N SER A 101 -11.93 -11.40 0.44
CA SER A 101 -11.85 -11.17 1.89
C SER A 101 -10.53 -10.53 2.34
N GLY A 102 -9.47 -10.62 1.53
CA GLY A 102 -8.23 -9.89 1.76
C GLY A 102 -8.33 -8.43 1.33
N LEU A 103 -8.94 -8.16 0.18
CA LEU A 103 -9.24 -6.81 -0.27
C LEU A 103 -10.16 -6.07 0.71
N ASP A 104 -11.23 -6.73 1.15
CA ASP A 104 -12.19 -6.14 2.10
C ASP A 104 -11.50 -5.81 3.42
N ARG A 105 -10.65 -6.71 3.93
CA ARG A 105 -9.85 -6.46 5.14
C ARG A 105 -8.89 -5.29 4.95
N PHE A 106 -8.17 -5.22 3.82
CA PHE A 106 -7.31 -4.08 3.51
C PHE A 106 -8.09 -2.75 3.56
N LEU A 107 -9.27 -2.70 2.95
CA LEU A 107 -10.09 -1.49 2.95
C LEU A 107 -10.58 -1.13 4.37
N GLU A 108 -10.93 -2.12 5.18
CA GLU A 108 -11.42 -1.95 6.56
C GLU A 108 -10.34 -1.54 7.56
N THR A 109 -9.13 -2.11 7.46
CA THR A 109 -8.06 -1.90 8.45
C THR A 109 -7.06 -0.81 8.07
N THR A 110 -7.16 -0.25 6.87
CA THR A 110 -6.36 0.90 6.47
C THR A 110 -7.02 2.17 7.00
N ASP A 111 -6.23 3.02 7.66
CA ASP A 111 -6.67 4.34 8.12
C ASP A 111 -6.35 5.43 7.08
N GLY A 112 -6.80 6.66 7.35
CA GLY A 112 -6.40 7.84 6.57
C GLY A 112 -7.12 8.01 5.24
N TRP A 113 -8.30 7.40 5.09
CA TRP A 113 -9.18 7.60 3.92
C TRP A 113 -9.70 9.03 3.78
N GLU A 114 -9.43 9.91 4.74
CA GLU A 114 -9.80 11.33 4.72
C GLU A 114 -9.04 12.16 3.69
N VAL A 115 -7.96 11.62 3.11
CA VAL A 115 -7.19 12.24 2.02
C VAL A 115 -8.06 12.54 0.78
N PRO A 116 -7.70 13.54 -0.05
CA PRO A 116 -8.31 13.70 -1.35
C PRO A 116 -7.90 12.55 -2.30
N PHE A 117 -8.78 12.21 -3.23
CA PHE A 117 -8.53 11.23 -4.28
C PHE A 117 -8.59 11.89 -5.66
N LEU A 118 -7.70 11.48 -6.56
CA LEU A 118 -7.69 11.89 -7.95
C LEU A 118 -8.02 10.69 -8.85
N ASP A 119 -9.13 10.76 -9.58
CA ASP A 119 -9.51 9.79 -10.61
C ASP A 119 -8.70 10.04 -11.88
N ASP A 120 -7.46 9.56 -11.87
CA ASP A 120 -6.54 9.61 -13.00
C ASP A 120 -6.66 8.38 -13.92
N ARG A 121 -7.68 7.54 -13.76
CA ARG A 121 -7.76 6.23 -14.44
C ARG A 121 -7.88 6.32 -15.96
N ALA A 122 -8.35 7.44 -16.50
CA ALA A 122 -8.43 7.65 -17.95
C ALA A 122 -7.05 7.90 -18.59
N GLU A 123 -6.13 8.51 -17.84
CA GLU A 123 -4.75 8.77 -18.24
C GLU A 123 -3.84 8.58 -17.00
N PRO A 124 -3.50 7.32 -16.65
CA PRO A 124 -2.86 7.02 -15.38
C PRO A 124 -1.54 7.75 -15.19
N LEU A 125 -1.43 8.44 -14.06
CA LEU A 125 -0.21 9.15 -13.66
C LEU A 125 0.73 8.22 -12.90
N TYR A 126 0.22 7.14 -12.30
CA TYR A 126 1.02 6.12 -11.65
C TYR A 126 1.74 5.28 -12.71
N PRO A 127 3.10 5.27 -12.76
CA PRO A 127 3.84 4.64 -13.87
C PRO A 127 3.69 3.12 -13.98
N ARG A 128 3.18 2.47 -12.93
CA ARG A 128 2.96 1.02 -12.86
C ARG A 128 1.47 0.66 -12.85
N ALA A 129 0.60 1.59 -13.23
CA ALA A 129 -0.83 1.34 -13.34
C ALA A 129 -1.09 0.09 -14.18
N GLN A 130 -1.94 -0.80 -13.67
CA GLN A 130 -2.37 -2.00 -14.35
C GLN A 130 -3.83 -1.85 -14.76
N PRO A 131 -4.26 -2.42 -15.90
CA PRO A 131 -5.67 -2.51 -16.21
C PRO A 131 -6.38 -3.36 -15.14
N LEU A 132 -7.43 -2.81 -14.52
CA LEU A 132 -8.25 -3.51 -13.54
C LEU A 132 -9.47 -4.15 -14.19
N ALA A 133 -9.89 -5.30 -13.66
CA ALA A 133 -11.23 -5.82 -13.94
C ALA A 133 -12.29 -4.82 -13.43
N PRO A 134 -13.41 -4.62 -14.15
CA PRO A 134 -14.47 -3.70 -13.74
C PRO A 134 -14.97 -3.94 -12.31
N ASP A 135 -15.16 -5.20 -11.92
CA ASP A 135 -15.67 -5.57 -10.58
C ASP A 135 -14.73 -5.12 -9.45
N THR A 136 -13.41 -5.19 -9.65
CA THR A 136 -12.42 -4.72 -8.67
C THR A 136 -12.48 -3.20 -8.53
N ARG A 137 -12.64 -2.49 -9.66
CA ARG A 137 -12.76 -1.03 -9.67
C ARG A 137 -14.03 -0.58 -8.95
N ASP A 138 -15.14 -1.27 -9.19
CA ASP A 138 -16.43 -0.98 -8.55
C ASP A 138 -16.36 -1.17 -7.03
N ARG A 139 -15.60 -2.16 -6.55
CA ARG A 139 -15.33 -2.35 -5.11
C ARG A 139 -14.58 -1.17 -4.49
N VAL A 140 -13.50 -0.70 -5.15
CA VAL A 140 -12.74 0.46 -4.70
C VAL A 140 -13.65 1.70 -4.65
N ASP A 141 -14.42 1.93 -5.72
CA ASP A 141 -15.32 3.08 -5.82
C ASP A 141 -16.44 3.01 -4.77
N ALA A 142 -17.02 1.84 -4.52
CA ALA A 142 -18.01 1.62 -3.47
C ALA A 142 -17.44 1.86 -2.07
N ALA A 143 -16.21 1.41 -1.81
CA ALA A 143 -15.54 1.61 -0.52
C ALA A 143 -15.26 3.09 -0.24
N LEU A 144 -14.85 3.85 -1.26
CA LEU A 144 -14.67 5.30 -1.17
C LEU A 144 -16.02 6.01 -0.96
N ALA A 145 -17.05 5.65 -1.73
CA ALA A 145 -18.38 6.23 -1.62
C ALA A 145 -19.01 5.98 -0.24
N ALA A 146 -18.87 4.78 0.33
CA ALA A 146 -19.33 4.44 1.68
C ALA A 146 -18.68 5.29 2.77
N ARG A 147 -17.45 5.80 2.52
CA ARG A 147 -16.71 6.72 3.39
C ARG A 147 -16.95 8.19 3.05
N GLY A 148 -17.92 8.48 2.18
CA GLY A 148 -18.25 9.84 1.73
C GLY A 148 -17.18 10.50 0.85
N ARG A 149 -16.28 9.71 0.25
CA ARG A 149 -15.18 10.22 -0.58
C ARG A 149 -15.62 10.30 -2.02
N VAL A 150 -15.47 11.48 -2.61
CA VAL A 150 -15.76 11.74 -4.02
C VAL A 150 -14.44 12.10 -4.71
N PRO A 151 -13.88 11.19 -5.53
CA PRO A 151 -12.67 11.48 -6.28
C PRO A 151 -12.85 12.67 -7.22
N ARG A 152 -11.84 13.53 -7.27
CA ARG A 152 -11.77 14.65 -8.21
C ARG A 152 -11.32 14.11 -9.57
N ARG A 153 -11.78 14.69 -10.67
CA ARG A 153 -11.22 14.43 -12.00
C ARG A 153 -10.12 15.45 -12.30
N PRO A 154 -9.07 15.07 -13.05
CA PRO A 154 -8.00 15.98 -13.46
C PRO A 154 -8.49 17.14 -14.33
#